data_AF-A0A2A5B3G4-F1
#
_entry.id   AF-A0A2A5B3G4-F1
#
_cell.length_a   1.000
_cell.length_b   1.000
_cell.length_c   1.000
_cell.angle_alpha   90.00
_cell.angle_beta   90.00
_cell.angle_gamma   90.00
#
_symmetry.space_group_name_H-M   'P 1'
#
loop_
_entity.id
_entity.type
_entity.pdbx_description
1 polymer ?
#
loop_
_entity_poly.entity_id
_entity_poly.type
_entity_poly.pdbx_seq_one_letter_code
_entity_poly.pdbx_strand_id
1 'polypeptide(L)'
;MPTIHDWQVEAYLHESVSLDRTDLNREFARVSSDLAYWGEKYAQAERCHAEAKAEHEQVQARLYRQVRAVLEADAAAKASAAPTKKAPARVTDSHVESEVVLTADYAVAYQEVIDCESAKTRVRMIIEAVKTKRDMLVSLGAQLRAELRGEPHIKDPDWDDWKKTTP
;
A
#
# COMPACT_ATOMS: atom_id res chain seq x y z
N MET A 1 11.30 9.71 -4.59
CA MET A 1 9.85 9.57 -4.30
C MET A 1 9.45 10.66 -3.30
N PRO A 2 8.27 11.32 -3.42
CA PRO A 2 7.79 12.18 -2.33
C PRO A 2 7.59 11.34 -1.07
N THR A 3 8.46 11.54 -0.09
CA THR A 3 8.41 10.88 1.22
C THR A 3 7.17 11.38 1.95
N ILE A 4 6.15 10.53 2.05
CA ILE A 4 5.02 10.80 2.93
C ILE A 4 5.56 10.67 4.36
N HIS A 5 5.61 11.77 5.08
CA HIS A 5 6.14 11.76 6.43
C HIS A 5 5.17 11.07 7.39
N ASP A 6 5.70 10.29 8.34
CA ASP A 6 4.89 9.48 9.26
C ASP A 6 3.89 10.31 10.07
N TRP A 7 4.28 11.52 10.50
CA TRP A 7 3.40 12.43 11.23
C TRP A 7 2.21 12.92 10.39
N GLN A 8 2.36 13.05 9.07
CA GLN A 8 1.26 13.44 8.18
C GLN A 8 0.24 12.31 8.02
N VAL A 9 0.74 11.07 7.95
CA VAL A 9 -0.11 9.88 7.92
C VAL A 9 -0.85 9.72 9.23
N GLU A 10 -0.16 9.88 10.35
CA GLU A 10 -0.76 9.75 11.69
C GLU A 10 -1.82 10.82 11.94
N ALA A 11 -1.53 12.09 11.62
CA ALA A 11 -2.51 13.17 11.70
C ALA A 11 -3.73 12.91 10.80
N TYR A 12 -3.50 12.45 9.56
CA TYR A 12 -4.58 12.11 8.64
C TYR A 12 -5.41 10.92 9.12
N LEU A 13 -4.78 9.87 9.65
CA LEU A 13 -5.49 8.72 10.20
C LEU A 13 -6.31 9.11 11.42
N HIS A 14 -5.75 9.93 12.31
CA HIS A 14 -6.47 10.45 13.46
C HIS A 14 -7.71 11.27 13.03
N GLU A 15 -7.55 12.17 12.05
CA GLU A 15 -8.66 12.94 11.49
C GLU A 15 -9.70 12.05 10.77
N SER A 16 -9.25 11.00 10.08
CA SER A 16 -10.13 10.06 9.38
C SER A 16 -10.99 9.23 10.33
N VAL A 17 -10.51 8.95 11.55
CA VAL A 17 -11.26 8.23 12.57
C VAL A 17 -12.29 9.13 13.26
N SER A 18 -12.04 10.44 13.33
CA SER A 18 -13.04 11.39 13.82
C SER A 18 -14.13 11.67 12.78
N LEU A 19 -15.39 11.59 13.21
CA LEU A 19 -16.56 11.95 12.41
C LEU A 19 -17.22 13.19 13.02
N ASP A 20 -17.30 14.26 12.25
CA ASP A 20 -18.16 15.39 12.61
C ASP A 20 -19.62 15.04 12.32
N ARG A 21 -20.38 14.79 13.38
CA ARG A 21 -21.81 14.46 13.28
C ARG A 21 -22.67 15.67 12.93
N THR A 22 -22.15 16.88 13.07
CA THR A 22 -22.92 18.11 12.81
C THR A 22 -22.96 18.46 11.32
N ASP A 23 -21.98 18.00 10.55
CA ASP A 23 -21.89 18.23 9.10
C ASP A 23 -21.57 16.95 8.31
N LEU A 24 -22.54 16.02 8.32
CA LEU A 24 -22.39 14.75 7.61
C LEU A 24 -22.27 14.91 6.09
N ASN A 25 -22.92 15.93 5.51
CA ASN A 25 -22.88 16.16 4.07
C ASN A 25 -21.44 16.47 3.61
N ARG A 26 -20.72 17.29 4.37
CA ARG A 26 -19.30 17.56 4.11
C ARG A 26 -18.45 16.30 4.25
N GLU A 27 -18.68 15.50 5.27
CA GLU A 27 -17.95 14.23 5.47
C GLU A 27 -18.16 13.26 4.29
N PHE A 28 -19.40 13.12 3.80
CA PHE A 28 -19.70 12.29 2.62
C PHE A 28 -19.00 12.80 1.36
N ALA A 29 -18.98 14.12 1.14
CA ALA A 29 -18.32 14.72 -0.02
C ALA A 29 -16.78 14.49 0.04
N ARG A 30 -16.19 14.66 1.23
CA ARG A 30 -14.75 14.51 1.46
C ARG A 30 -14.24 13.10 1.21
N VAL A 31 -15.00 12.06 1.59
CA VAL A 31 -14.58 10.66 1.40
C VAL A 31 -14.24 10.35 -0.06
N SER A 32 -15.00 10.92 -1.00
CA SER A 32 -14.76 10.67 -2.43
C SER A 32 -13.46 11.30 -2.92
N SER A 33 -13.16 12.52 -2.48
CA SER A 33 -11.89 13.18 -2.80
C SER A 33 -10.72 12.48 -2.12
N ASP A 34 -10.88 12.03 -0.88
CA ASP A 34 -9.84 11.32 -0.14
C ASP A 34 -9.51 9.97 -0.80
N LEU A 35 -10.52 9.20 -1.20
CA LEU A 35 -10.33 7.96 -1.95
C LEU A 35 -9.60 8.18 -3.28
N ALA A 36 -9.95 9.23 -4.02
CA ALA A 36 -9.28 9.56 -5.28
C ALA A 36 -7.81 9.93 -5.05
N TYR A 37 -7.54 10.79 -4.07
CA TYR A 37 -6.19 11.22 -3.71
C TYR A 37 -5.31 10.04 -3.27
N TRP A 38 -5.78 9.23 -2.32
CA TRP A 38 -5.02 8.08 -1.83
C TRP A 38 -4.93 6.97 -2.87
N GLY A 39 -5.92 6.81 -3.73
CA GLY A 39 -5.87 5.91 -4.89
C GLY A 39 -4.72 6.24 -5.84
N GLU A 40 -4.55 7.53 -6.17
CA GLU A 40 -3.41 8.00 -6.98
C GLU A 40 -2.08 7.75 -6.26
N LYS A 41 -2.00 8.04 -4.95
CA LYS A 41 -0.78 7.74 -4.16
C LYS A 41 -0.46 6.25 -4.12
N TYR A 42 -1.47 5.40 -4.06
CA TYR A 42 -1.29 3.95 -4.10
C TYR A 42 -0.76 3.49 -5.44
N ALA A 43 -1.32 3.99 -6.55
CA ALA A 43 -0.83 3.68 -7.90
C ALA A 43 0.64 4.11 -8.09
N GLN A 44 1.03 5.27 -7.55
CA GLN A 44 2.43 5.72 -7.55
C GLN A 44 3.33 4.78 -6.73
N ALA A 45 2.89 4.33 -5.56
CA ALA A 45 3.63 3.39 -4.72
C ALA A 45 3.75 1.99 -5.35
N GLU A 46 2.69 1.52 -5.99
CA GLU A 46 2.68 0.28 -6.74
C GLU A 46 3.66 0.32 -7.93
N ARG A 47 3.70 1.45 -8.65
CA ARG A 47 4.66 1.66 -9.74
C ARG A 47 6.11 1.63 -9.24
N CYS A 48 6.44 2.35 -8.16
CA CYS A 48 7.78 2.30 -7.53
C CYS A 48 8.19 0.87 -7.20
N HIS A 49 7.30 0.12 -6.56
CA HIS A 49 7.56 -1.26 -6.18
C HIS A 49 7.80 -2.16 -7.41
N ALA A 50 7.03 -1.96 -8.49
CA ALA A 50 7.24 -2.70 -9.73
C ALA A 50 8.58 -2.35 -10.41
N GLU A 51 8.95 -1.06 -10.44
CA GLU A 51 10.22 -0.58 -10.98
C GLU A 51 11.41 -1.14 -10.17
N ALA A 52 11.38 -1.00 -8.83
CA ALA A 52 12.42 -1.52 -7.94
C ALA A 52 12.58 -3.04 -8.06
N LYS A 53 11.46 -3.78 -8.17
CA LYS A 53 11.51 -5.24 -8.35
C LYS A 53 12.18 -5.62 -9.68
N ALA A 54 11.85 -4.92 -10.76
CA ALA A 54 12.47 -5.15 -12.06
C ALA A 54 13.98 -4.83 -12.04
N GLU A 55 14.37 -3.75 -11.35
CA GLU A 55 15.78 -3.38 -11.18
C GLU A 55 16.55 -4.41 -10.36
N HIS A 56 15.99 -4.86 -9.22
CA HIS A 56 16.56 -5.93 -8.42
C HIS A 56 16.76 -7.22 -9.23
N GLU A 57 15.77 -7.63 -10.05
CA GLU A 57 15.90 -8.80 -10.93
C GLU A 57 17.03 -8.64 -11.96
N GLN A 58 17.21 -7.45 -12.52
CA GLN A 58 18.32 -7.16 -13.44
C GLN A 58 19.68 -7.20 -12.74
N VAL A 59 19.79 -6.60 -11.56
CA VAL A 59 21.00 -6.60 -10.73
C VAL A 59 21.37 -8.03 -10.33
N GLN A 60 20.40 -8.81 -9.86
CA GLN A 60 20.59 -10.21 -9.49
C GLN A 60 21.10 -11.03 -10.69
N ALA A 61 20.48 -10.90 -11.86
CA ALA A 61 20.91 -11.62 -13.06
C ALA A 61 22.33 -11.22 -13.51
N ARG A 62 22.69 -9.94 -13.39
CA ARG A 62 24.04 -9.43 -13.67
C ARG A 62 25.07 -10.03 -12.70
N LEU A 63 24.79 -9.96 -11.40
CA LEU A 63 25.67 -10.48 -10.34
C LEU A 63 25.85 -11.99 -10.47
N TYR A 64 24.79 -12.73 -10.79
CA TYR A 64 24.88 -14.18 -10.99
C TYR A 64 25.89 -14.56 -12.06
N ARG A 65 25.93 -13.83 -13.18
CA ARG A 65 26.93 -14.05 -14.25
C ARG A 65 28.35 -13.68 -13.79
N GLN A 66 28.51 -12.56 -13.09
CA GLN A 66 29.81 -12.07 -12.63
C GLN A 66 30.42 -13.01 -11.59
N VAL A 67 29.66 -13.34 -10.54
CA VAL A 67 30.09 -14.22 -9.45
C VAL A 67 30.42 -15.61 -9.98
N ARG A 68 29.58 -16.16 -10.86
CA ARG A 68 29.85 -17.47 -11.48
C ARG A 68 31.17 -17.48 -12.26
N ALA A 69 31.43 -16.46 -13.07
CA ALA A 69 32.66 -16.35 -13.83
C ALA A 69 33.91 -16.27 -12.92
N VAL A 70 33.82 -15.54 -11.80
CA VAL A 70 34.90 -15.45 -10.80
C VAL A 70 35.14 -16.81 -10.14
N LEU A 71 34.09 -17.48 -9.66
CA LEU A 71 34.21 -18.78 -9.01
C LEU A 71 34.76 -19.88 -9.95
N GLU A 72 34.36 -19.87 -11.21
CA GLU A 72 34.87 -20.79 -12.23
C GLU A 72 36.36 -20.51 -12.53
N ALA A 73 36.76 -19.24 -12.62
CA ALA A 73 38.17 -18.85 -12.79
C ALA A 73 39.03 -19.26 -11.58
N ASP A 74 38.55 -19.05 -10.35
CA ASP A 74 39.22 -19.45 -9.12
C ASP A 74 39.36 -20.97 -9.00
N ALA A 75 38.33 -21.72 -9.39
CA ALA A 75 38.37 -23.18 -9.43
C ALA A 75 39.41 -23.68 -10.46
N ALA A 76 39.48 -23.06 -11.63
CA ALA A 76 40.47 -23.37 -12.65
C ALA A 76 41.92 -23.05 -12.20
N ALA A 77 42.13 -21.90 -11.56
CA ALA A 77 43.43 -21.51 -11.01
C ALA A 77 43.91 -22.46 -9.89
N LYS A 78 43.01 -22.92 -9.03
CA LYS A 78 43.34 -23.91 -7.97
C LYS A 78 43.67 -25.29 -8.57
N ALA A 79 43.02 -25.67 -9.66
CA ALA A 79 43.30 -26.94 -10.35
C ALA A 79 44.68 -26.97 -11.02
N SER A 80 45.16 -25.84 -11.54
CA SER A 80 46.50 -25.74 -12.16
C SER A 80 47.64 -25.66 -11.13
N ALA A 81 47.39 -25.08 -9.94
CA ALA A 81 48.39 -24.91 -8.90
C ALA A 81 48.70 -26.19 -8.09
N ALA A 82 47.76 -27.12 -7.98
CA ALA A 82 47.96 -28.38 -7.26
C ALA A 82 47.29 -29.56 -8.00
N PRO A 83 48.07 -30.38 -8.75
CA PRO A 83 47.55 -31.58 -9.40
C PRO A 83 47.34 -32.70 -8.36
N THR A 84 46.46 -32.48 -7.40
CA THR A 84 45.98 -33.55 -6.51
C THR A 84 45.04 -34.48 -7.29
N LYS A 85 45.13 -35.79 -7.03
CA LYS A 85 44.29 -36.84 -7.65
C LYS A 85 42.77 -36.69 -7.42
N LYS A 86 42.32 -35.71 -6.63
CA LYS A 86 40.89 -35.42 -6.41
C LYS A 86 40.40 -34.46 -7.48
N ALA A 87 39.27 -34.78 -8.11
CA ALA A 87 38.62 -33.91 -9.09
C ALA A 87 38.36 -32.52 -8.48
N PRO A 88 38.54 -31.43 -9.26
CA PRO A 88 38.26 -30.08 -8.78
C PRO A 88 36.78 -29.97 -8.38
N ALA A 89 36.53 -29.26 -7.27
CA ALA A 89 35.17 -29.00 -6.80
C ALA A 89 34.39 -28.26 -7.90
N ARG A 90 33.23 -28.80 -8.29
CA ARG A 90 32.36 -28.15 -9.28
C ARG A 90 31.65 -26.97 -8.61
N VAL A 91 31.62 -25.83 -9.29
CA VAL A 91 30.80 -24.68 -8.87
C VAL A 91 29.33 -25.10 -8.96
N THR A 92 28.65 -25.15 -7.82
CA THR A 92 27.21 -25.44 -7.75
C THR A 92 26.42 -24.14 -7.80
N ASP A 93 25.21 -24.19 -8.34
CA ASP A 93 24.32 -23.01 -8.41
C ASP A 93 24.02 -22.44 -7.01
N SER A 94 23.96 -23.30 -5.98
CA SER A 94 23.80 -22.89 -4.58
C SER A 94 24.97 -22.07 -4.04
N HIS A 95 26.20 -22.35 -4.49
CA HIS A 95 27.37 -21.60 -4.07
C HIS A 95 27.40 -20.22 -4.72
N VAL A 96 27.05 -20.15 -6.01
CA VAL A 96 26.88 -18.88 -6.72
C VAL A 96 25.80 -18.02 -6.05
N GLU A 97 24.65 -18.61 -5.72
CA GLU A 97 23.56 -17.92 -5.06
C GLU A 97 23.97 -17.36 -3.69
N SER A 98 24.67 -18.15 -2.87
CA SER A 98 25.14 -17.68 -1.57
C SER A 98 26.09 -16.48 -1.68
N GLU A 99 26.98 -16.48 -2.68
CA GLU A 99 27.93 -15.39 -2.89
C GLU A 99 27.25 -14.15 -3.47
N VAL A 100 26.25 -14.31 -4.34
CA VAL A 100 25.46 -13.18 -4.88
C VAL A 100 24.72 -12.44 -3.76
N VAL A 101 24.09 -13.17 -2.83
CA VAL A 101 23.34 -12.56 -1.71
C VAL A 101 24.24 -11.74 -0.78
N LEU A 102 25.52 -12.10 -0.68
CA LEU A 102 26.49 -11.38 0.15
C LEU A 102 27.02 -10.08 -0.48
N THR A 103 26.72 -9.84 -1.76
CA THR A 103 27.18 -8.62 -2.44
C THR A 103 26.40 -7.38 -1.98
N ALA A 104 27.12 -6.26 -1.83
CA ALA A 104 26.50 -4.99 -1.42
C ALA A 104 25.45 -4.51 -2.43
N ASP A 105 25.71 -4.67 -3.74
CA ASP A 105 24.78 -4.29 -4.82
C ASP A 105 23.43 -5.03 -4.70
N TYR A 106 23.46 -6.32 -4.36
CA TYR A 106 22.24 -7.10 -4.12
C TYR A 106 21.47 -6.55 -2.93
N ALA A 107 22.16 -6.30 -1.80
CA ALA A 107 21.54 -5.78 -0.60
C ALA A 107 20.91 -4.40 -0.81
N VAL A 108 21.57 -3.50 -1.55
CA VAL A 108 21.04 -2.17 -1.87
C VAL A 108 19.78 -2.28 -2.74
N ALA A 109 19.83 -3.04 -3.84
CA ALA A 109 18.67 -3.20 -4.72
C ALA A 109 17.49 -3.89 -4.01
N TYR A 110 17.77 -4.86 -3.13
CA TYR A 110 16.73 -5.52 -2.35
C TYR A 110 16.12 -4.60 -1.28
N GLN A 111 16.94 -3.74 -0.65
CA GLN A 111 16.45 -2.75 0.29
C GLN A 111 15.47 -1.78 -0.37
N GLU A 112 15.73 -1.34 -1.60
CA GLU A 112 14.81 -0.46 -2.34
C GLU A 112 13.46 -1.14 -2.62
N VAL A 113 13.45 -2.45 -2.91
CA VAL A 113 12.21 -3.23 -3.05
C VAL A 113 11.42 -3.21 -1.74
N ILE A 114 12.08 -3.46 -0.61
CA ILE A 114 11.47 -3.43 0.72
C ILE A 114 10.89 -2.04 1.00
N ASP A 115 11.63 -0.98 0.70
CA ASP A 115 11.20 0.40 0.95
C ASP A 115 9.96 0.76 0.12
N CYS A 116 9.95 0.49 -1.19
CA CYS A 116 8.76 0.71 -2.02
C CYS A 116 7.58 -0.20 -1.60
N GLU A 117 7.82 -1.45 -1.18
CA GLU A 117 6.76 -2.35 -0.70
C GLU A 117 6.12 -1.85 0.59
N SER A 118 6.95 -1.37 1.52
CA SER A 118 6.48 -0.80 2.78
C SER A 118 5.61 0.44 2.53
N ALA A 119 6.01 1.31 1.61
CA ALA A 119 5.25 2.49 1.21
C ALA A 119 3.91 2.12 0.57
N LYS A 120 3.91 1.15 -0.35
CA LYS A 120 2.69 0.60 -0.98
C LYS A 120 1.72 0.06 0.07
N THR A 121 2.23 -0.73 1.02
CA THR A 121 1.42 -1.32 2.09
C THR A 121 0.84 -0.23 2.99
N ARG A 122 1.63 0.78 3.34
CA ARG A 122 1.17 1.92 4.15
C ARG A 122 0.01 2.65 3.49
N VAL A 123 0.13 3.00 2.21
CA VAL A 123 -0.96 3.70 1.50
C VAL A 123 -2.21 2.81 1.37
N ARG A 124 -2.04 1.50 1.18
CA ARG A 124 -3.16 0.55 1.18
C ARG A 124 -3.96 0.62 2.48
N MET A 125 -3.29 0.63 3.63
CA MET A 125 -3.93 0.72 4.94
C MET A 125 -4.71 2.02 5.12
N ILE A 126 -4.20 3.13 4.57
CA ILE A 126 -4.92 4.42 4.58
C ILE A 126 -6.21 4.33 3.74
N ILE A 127 -6.15 3.74 2.54
CA ILE A 127 -7.34 3.52 1.71
C ILE A 127 -8.37 2.65 2.44
N GLU A 128 -7.93 1.60 3.12
CA GLU A 128 -8.80 0.74 3.93
C GLU A 128 -9.48 1.53 5.05
N ALA A 129 -8.74 2.37 5.78
CA ALA A 129 -9.31 3.24 6.81
C ALA A 129 -10.37 4.20 6.24
N VAL A 130 -10.12 4.82 5.08
CA VAL A 130 -11.09 5.70 4.41
C VAL A 130 -12.34 4.92 3.97
N LYS A 131 -12.19 3.69 3.48
CA LYS A 131 -13.33 2.80 3.15
C LYS A 131 -14.14 2.46 4.40
N THR A 132 -13.49 2.16 5.52
CA THR A 132 -14.18 1.93 6.80
C THR A 132 -14.94 3.18 7.24
N LYS A 133 -14.35 4.38 7.12
CA LYS A 133 -15.03 5.66 7.42
C LYS A 133 -16.29 5.84 6.57
N ARG A 134 -16.20 5.57 5.26
CA ARG A 134 -17.37 5.59 4.35
C ARG A 134 -18.48 4.66 4.84
N ASP A 135 -18.13 3.44 5.21
CA ASP A 135 -19.12 2.44 5.63
C ASP A 135 -19.80 2.85 6.96
N MET A 136 -19.04 3.45 7.88
CA MET A 136 -19.59 4.05 9.11
C MET A 136 -20.54 5.21 8.81
N LEU A 137 -20.18 6.11 7.88
CA LEU A 137 -21.05 7.22 7.46
C LEU A 137 -22.35 6.72 6.85
N VAL A 138 -22.29 5.69 5.99
CA VAL A 138 -23.48 5.06 5.40
C VAL A 138 -24.39 4.47 6.49
N SER A 139 -23.81 3.79 7.48
CA SER A 139 -24.54 3.25 8.63
C SER A 139 -25.22 4.36 9.46
N LEU A 140 -24.48 5.43 9.77
CA LEU A 140 -25.01 6.58 10.51
C LEU A 140 -26.15 7.28 9.76
N GLY A 141 -26.01 7.48 8.45
CA GLY A 141 -27.07 8.03 7.60
C GLY A 141 -28.31 7.13 7.53
N ALA A 142 -28.13 5.81 7.60
CA ALA A 142 -29.25 4.88 7.70
C ALA A 142 -29.97 4.99 9.06
N GLN A 143 -29.22 5.10 10.16
CA GLN A 143 -29.77 5.29 11.50
C GLN A 143 -30.58 6.60 11.59
N LEU A 144 -30.03 7.73 11.13
CA LEU A 144 -30.74 9.02 11.14
C LEU A 144 -32.06 8.97 10.36
N ARG A 145 -32.08 8.29 9.21
CA ARG A 145 -33.33 8.07 8.45
C ARG A 145 -34.33 7.20 9.19
N ALA A 146 -33.86 6.24 10.00
CA ALA A 146 -34.73 5.41 10.82
C ALA A 146 -35.34 6.20 11.99
N GLU A 147 -34.53 7.03 12.65
CA GLU A 147 -34.96 7.93 13.73
C GLU A 147 -36.01 8.94 13.23
N LEU A 148 -35.76 9.60 12.10
CA LEU A 148 -36.70 10.56 11.48
C LEU A 148 -38.03 9.92 11.03
N ARG A 149 -38.05 8.61 10.75
CA ARG A 149 -39.30 7.87 10.43
C ARG A 149 -40.09 7.49 11.68
N GLY A 150 -39.42 7.37 12.82
CA GLY A 150 -40.03 7.02 14.11
C GLY A 150 -40.70 8.19 14.82
N GLU A 151 -40.36 9.43 14.44
CA GLU A 151 -41.07 10.62 14.91
C GLU A 151 -42.48 10.66 14.31
N PRO A 152 -43.55 10.56 15.12
CA PRO A 152 -44.89 10.73 14.62
C PRO A 152 -45.01 12.15 14.08
N HIS A 153 -45.21 12.28 12.77
CA HIS A 153 -45.70 13.53 12.20
C HIS A 153 -47.03 13.84 12.89
N ILE A 154 -46.99 14.77 13.84
CA ILE A 154 -48.20 15.42 14.35
C ILE A 154 -48.73 16.18 13.14
N LYS A 155 -49.70 15.59 12.43
CA LYS A 155 -50.52 16.34 11.48
C LYS A 155 -51.20 17.40 12.33
N ASP A 156 -50.86 18.67 12.11
CA ASP A 156 -51.63 19.77 12.68
C ASP A 156 -53.11 19.56 12.30
N PRO A 157 -54.01 19.39 13.27
CA PRO A 157 -55.43 19.13 12.99
C PRO A 157 -56.10 20.27 12.19
N ASP A 158 -55.52 21.46 12.22
CA ASP A 158 -56.12 22.69 11.67
C ASP A 158 -55.81 22.97 10.19
N TRP A 159 -54.99 22.16 9.51
CA TRP A 159 -54.67 22.39 8.09
C TRP A 159 -55.87 22.15 7.14
N ASP A 160 -56.86 21.33 7.51
CA ASP A 160 -57.99 20.98 6.62
C ASP A 160 -59.25 21.85 6.83
N ASP A 161 -59.22 22.83 7.75
CA ASP A 161 -60.43 23.60 8.10
C ASP A 161 -60.69 24.83 7.21
N TRP A 162 -59.71 25.25 6.39
CA TRP A 162 -59.94 26.32 5.40
C TRP A 162 -60.87 25.91 4.26
N LYS A 163 -61.09 24.59 4.05
CA LYS A 163 -62.03 24.09 3.03
C LYS A 163 -63.49 24.04 3.51
N LYS A 164 -63.77 24.31 4.79
CA LYS A 164 -65.13 24.25 5.35
C LYS A 164 -65.84 25.60 5.47
N THR A 165 -65.22 26.70 5.06
CA THR A 165 -65.75 28.06 5.31
C THR A 165 -66.04 28.90 4.06
N THR A 166 -65.99 28.35 2.84
CA THR A 166 -66.54 29.05 1.66
C THR A 166 -68.03 28.74 1.49
N PRO A 167 -68.93 29.75 1.59
CA PRO A 167 -70.38 29.60 1.40
C PRO A 167 -70.79 29.38 -0.07
#